data_AF-A0A4D6FHH0-F1
#
_entry.id   AF-A0A4D6FHH0-F1
#
_cell.length_a   1.000
_cell.length_b   1.000
_cell.length_c   1.000
_cell.angle_alpha   90.00
_cell.angle_beta   90.00
_cell.angle_gamma   90.00
#
_symmetry.space_group_name_H-M   'P 1'
#
loop_
_entity.id
_entity.type
_entity.pdbx_description
1 polymer ?
#
loop_
_entity_poly.entity_id
_entity_poly.type
_entity_poly.pdbx_seq_one_letter_code
_entity_poly.pdbx_strand_id
1 'polypeptide(L)'
;MEFGHLLFTILMDEFKFMFTKETIMENGEHHIYITVSKEYMPILKKSFINEVKLPMLYKPKVWTEDLNQEGGYYLNHYNKINNTEIIKQNVVNMKKYKSEISVNQIDTINYLNAKEFVINKEVFEIMLKEFKSNNFNDDKGSLFFDKFNSLHPLTEQLNEISDSKLKKEILAHNSNYWYFNNLLNIASLFLNHSFFLPTYFDFRGRVYPAPNYLSYQGSDIARSLLLFKKVEPLTMTNLKNETIEINSDNYDKHLNIDKVWDNESDKNRFIKAKNNYKNYAANELDYVKLYLANVLGLSKKSRKSKIEWFDKNIENFCLTLESDFEVFKKNILINAKEPAQFLAGIIEHNKYRKNKSHIIRSPYLMPRCSGIKLGPYVNFVILSLNFFVK
;
A
#
# COMPACT_ATOMS: atom_id res chain seq x y z
N MET A 1 21.17 13.82 25.00
CA MET A 1 20.40 13.06 26.00
C MET A 1 19.93 13.97 27.12
N GLU A 2 20.82 14.80 27.70
CA GLU A 2 20.49 15.74 28.79
C GLU A 2 19.36 16.72 28.48
N PHE A 3 19.35 17.33 27.28
CA PHE A 3 18.25 18.23 26.88
C PHE A 3 16.89 17.51 26.84
N GLY A 4 16.85 16.28 26.30
CA GLY A 4 15.63 15.49 26.25
C GLY A 4 15.14 15.13 27.65
N HIS A 5 16.06 14.76 28.55
CA HIS A 5 15.73 14.48 29.95
C HIS A 5 15.22 15.74 30.66
N LEU A 6 15.88 16.89 30.51
CA LEU A 6 15.46 18.16 31.08
C LEU A 6 14.07 18.57 30.58
N LEU A 7 13.84 18.55 29.26
CA LEU A 7 12.55 18.87 28.67
C LEU A 7 11.47 17.93 29.19
N PHE A 8 11.77 16.64 29.29
CA PHE A 8 10.85 15.65 29.81
C PHE A 8 10.56 15.86 31.30
N THR A 9 11.57 16.20 32.12
CA THR A 9 11.39 16.55 33.53
C THR A 9 10.48 17.77 33.68
N ILE A 10 10.72 18.84 32.90
CA ILE A 10 9.87 20.04 32.90
C ILE A 10 8.43 19.67 32.52
N LEU A 11 8.23 18.88 31.45
CA LEU A 11 6.89 18.42 31.06
C LEU A 11 6.22 17.60 32.16
N MET A 12 6.94 16.68 32.78
CA MET A 12 6.42 15.88 33.88
C MET A 12 6.08 16.73 35.10
N ASP A 13 6.85 17.77 35.37
CA ASP A 13 6.63 18.65 36.52
C ASP A 13 5.44 19.59 36.32
N GLU A 14 5.30 20.17 35.12
CA GLU A 14 4.18 21.05 34.77
C GLU A 14 2.87 20.27 34.57
N PHE A 15 2.95 19.05 34.01
CA PHE A 15 1.79 18.23 33.66
C PHE A 15 1.67 16.97 34.55
N LYS A 16 1.97 17.07 35.86
CA LYS A 16 1.86 15.94 36.82
C LYS A 16 0.48 15.28 36.83
N PHE A 17 -0.57 16.04 36.53
CA PHE A 17 -1.93 15.53 36.44
C PHE A 17 -2.15 14.62 35.22
N MET A 18 -1.34 14.79 34.17
CA MET A 18 -1.44 14.06 32.91
C MET A 18 -0.53 12.84 32.87
N PHE A 19 0.53 12.78 33.66
CA PHE A 19 1.53 11.70 33.57
C PHE A 19 1.75 10.99 34.91
N THR A 20 1.85 9.67 34.86
CA THR A 20 2.21 8.79 35.98
C THR A 20 3.58 8.17 35.75
N LYS A 21 4.41 8.12 36.79
CA LYS A 21 5.75 7.54 36.75
C LYS A 21 5.78 6.30 37.64
N GLU A 22 6.08 5.15 37.07
CA GLU A 22 6.22 3.87 37.78
C GLU A 22 7.63 3.32 37.55
N THR A 23 8.25 2.80 38.61
CA THR A 23 9.53 2.10 38.52
C THR A 23 9.27 0.60 38.69
N ILE A 24 9.58 -0.19 37.68
CA ILE A 24 9.34 -1.63 37.66
C ILE A 24 10.68 -2.35 37.51
N MET A 25 10.88 -3.43 38.26
CA MET A 25 12.00 -4.34 38.07
C MET A 25 11.60 -5.45 37.11
N GLU A 26 12.21 -5.51 35.93
CA GLU A 26 12.01 -6.57 34.95
C GLU A 26 13.37 -7.12 34.51
N ASN A 27 13.51 -8.44 34.45
CA ASN A 27 14.76 -9.11 34.06
C ASN A 27 16.01 -8.69 34.84
N GLY A 28 15.85 -8.22 36.09
CA GLY A 28 16.96 -7.77 36.93
C GLY A 28 17.39 -6.31 36.69
N GLU A 29 16.69 -5.58 35.82
CA GLU A 29 16.95 -4.16 35.54
C GLU A 29 15.79 -3.27 36.02
N HIS A 30 16.12 -2.07 36.52
CA HIS A 30 15.12 -1.06 36.89
C HIS A 30 14.68 -0.30 35.64
N HIS A 31 13.41 -0.44 35.29
CA HIS A 31 12.77 0.32 34.21
C HIS A 31 11.89 1.42 34.81
N ILE A 32 12.03 2.65 34.31
CA ILE A 32 11.12 3.75 34.62
C ILE A 32 10.10 3.83 33.48
N TYR A 33 8.86 3.50 33.76
CA TYR A 33 7.74 3.67 32.86
C TYR A 33 7.07 5.02 33.17
N ILE A 34 7.03 5.89 32.17
CA ILE A 34 6.17 7.06 32.20
C ILE A 34 4.95 6.77 31.33
N THR A 35 3.78 6.87 31.93
CA THR A 35 2.50 6.60 31.30
C THR A 35 1.61 7.83 31.40
N VAL A 36 0.65 7.98 30.49
CA VAL A 36 -0.37 9.02 30.60
C VAL A 36 -1.43 8.53 31.58
N SER A 37 -1.86 9.41 32.49
CA SER A 37 -2.88 9.12 33.48
C SER A 37 -4.19 8.69 32.80
N LYS A 38 -4.92 7.82 33.50
CA LYS A 38 -6.12 7.14 32.97
C LYS A 38 -7.20 8.12 32.50
N GLU A 39 -7.30 9.28 33.15
CA GLU A 39 -8.25 10.34 32.82
C GLU A 39 -7.95 11.03 31.47
N TYR A 40 -6.66 11.17 31.12
CA TYR A 40 -6.23 11.88 29.92
C TYR A 40 -5.98 10.96 28.73
N MET A 41 -5.87 9.65 28.95
CA MET A 41 -5.72 8.67 27.88
C MET A 41 -6.84 8.71 26.83
N PRO A 42 -8.14 8.83 27.17
CA PRO A 42 -9.22 8.99 26.19
C PRO A 42 -9.08 10.27 25.34
N ILE A 43 -8.56 11.35 25.94
CA ILE A 43 -8.36 12.64 25.26
C ILE A 43 -7.22 12.52 24.24
N LEU A 44 -6.07 11.97 24.64
CA LEU A 44 -4.95 11.73 23.72
C LEU A 44 -5.29 10.70 22.65
N LYS A 45 -6.08 9.67 22.97
CA LYS A 45 -6.52 8.68 21.97
C LYS A 45 -7.36 9.32 20.85
N LYS A 46 -8.10 10.39 21.12
CA LYS A 46 -8.91 11.09 20.11
C LYS A 46 -8.11 11.92 19.10
N SER A 47 -6.86 12.30 19.40
CA SER A 47 -6.25 13.47 18.75
C SER A 47 -4.91 13.27 18.05
N PHE A 48 -4.35 12.06 17.91
CA PHE A 48 -3.02 11.92 17.29
C PHE A 48 -3.06 11.15 15.97
N ILE A 49 -3.04 11.92 14.88
CA ILE A 49 -2.35 11.50 13.66
C ILE A 49 -0.86 11.45 14.04
N ASN A 50 -0.25 10.27 13.95
CA ASN A 50 1.21 10.17 14.09
C ASN A 50 1.84 10.77 12.82
N GLU A 51 2.28 12.03 12.93
CA GLU A 51 2.44 12.99 11.84
C GLU A 51 3.61 12.78 10.88
N VAL A 52 4.44 11.76 11.05
CA VAL A 52 5.79 11.92 10.49
C VAL A 52 5.95 11.47 9.03
N LYS A 53 5.02 10.67 8.49
CA LYS A 53 5.10 10.18 7.10
C LYS A 53 3.73 10.11 6.45
N LEU A 54 3.19 11.27 6.10
CA LEU A 54 2.01 11.38 5.25
C LEU A 54 2.39 11.30 3.76
N PRO A 55 1.47 10.92 2.86
CA PRO A 55 1.65 11.13 1.43
C PRO A 55 2.06 12.57 1.10
N MET A 56 2.87 12.76 0.06
CA MET A 56 3.35 14.09 -0.33
C MET A 56 2.40 14.72 -1.35
N LEU A 57 2.03 16.00 -1.17
CA LEU A 57 1.25 16.75 -2.18
C LEU A 57 2.08 17.10 -3.42
N TYR A 58 3.40 17.19 -3.26
CA TYR A 58 4.34 17.47 -4.34
C TYR A 58 5.21 16.24 -4.62
N LYS A 59 5.74 16.17 -5.83
CA LYS A 59 6.62 15.08 -6.26
C LYS A 59 7.79 14.96 -5.26
N PRO A 60 8.12 13.74 -4.78
CA PRO A 60 9.22 13.55 -3.85
C PRO A 60 10.55 14.07 -4.42
N LYS A 61 11.43 14.55 -3.53
CA LYS A 61 12.80 14.93 -3.88
C LYS A 61 13.50 13.74 -4.54
N VAL A 62 14.10 14.00 -5.70
CA VAL A 62 14.81 12.97 -6.48
C VAL A 62 16.03 12.52 -5.69
N TRP A 63 16.22 11.22 -5.59
CA TRP A 63 17.41 10.62 -5.03
C TRP A 63 18.58 10.73 -6.02
N THR A 64 19.75 11.14 -5.54
CA THR A 64 21.00 11.23 -6.31
C THR A 64 22.10 10.38 -5.68
N GLU A 65 23.18 10.13 -6.42
CA GLU A 65 24.36 9.41 -5.94
C GLU A 65 25.22 10.19 -4.93
N ASP A 66 24.93 11.49 -4.74
CA ASP A 66 25.76 12.37 -3.94
C ASP A 66 25.83 11.92 -2.46
N LEU A 67 26.97 12.21 -1.83
CA LEU A 67 27.36 11.76 -0.48
C LEU A 67 26.33 12.06 0.63
N ASN A 68 25.42 13.02 0.41
CA ASN A 68 24.39 13.41 1.37
C ASN A 68 23.10 12.58 1.26
N GLN A 69 22.92 11.82 0.17
CA GLN A 69 21.74 10.96 -0.09
C GLN A 69 20.43 11.61 0.35
N GLU A 70 20.14 12.82 -0.16
CA GLU A 70 18.91 13.53 0.19
C GLU A 70 17.85 13.30 -0.88
N GLY A 71 16.86 12.46 -0.59
CA GLY A 71 15.68 12.27 -1.43
C GLY A 71 14.45 11.89 -0.62
N GLY A 72 13.32 11.70 -1.29
CA GLY A 72 12.03 11.47 -0.65
C GLY A 72 11.41 12.76 -0.14
N TYR A 73 11.30 12.93 1.19
CA TYR A 73 10.71 14.13 1.79
C TYR A 73 11.65 15.34 1.72
N TYR A 74 11.12 16.55 1.58
CA TYR A 74 11.94 17.78 1.48
C TYR A 74 12.63 18.17 2.80
N LEU A 75 12.02 17.86 3.94
CA LEU A 75 12.52 18.22 5.28
C LEU A 75 13.07 17.01 6.04
N ASN A 76 13.44 15.97 5.31
CA ASN A 76 13.85 14.68 5.86
C ASN A 76 15.07 14.81 6.79
N HIS A 77 16.02 15.69 6.44
CA HIS A 77 17.25 15.96 7.19
C HIS A 77 17.00 16.63 8.56
N TYR A 78 15.89 17.36 8.72
CA TYR A 78 15.51 17.93 10.01
C TYR A 78 14.90 16.90 10.96
N ASN A 79 14.46 15.75 10.44
CA ASN A 79 13.77 14.73 11.22
C ASN A 79 14.63 13.48 11.43
N LYS A 80 15.68 13.60 12.26
CA LYS A 80 16.62 12.49 12.55
C LYS A 80 15.95 11.22 13.09
N ILE A 81 14.78 11.33 13.74
CA ILE A 81 14.06 10.19 14.33
C ILE A 81 13.33 9.39 13.25
N ASN A 82 12.89 10.04 12.17
CA ASN A 82 12.08 9.43 11.12
C ASN A 82 12.66 9.64 9.72
N ASN A 83 13.96 9.91 9.63
CA ASN A 83 14.63 10.11 8.35
C ASN A 83 14.33 8.91 7.44
N THR A 84 13.82 9.18 6.26
CA THR A 84 13.60 8.17 5.23
C THR A 84 14.90 8.07 4.48
N GLU A 85 15.79 7.18 4.88
CA GLU A 85 17.02 6.89 4.13
C GLU A 85 16.65 6.10 2.86
N ILE A 86 17.46 6.20 1.80
CA ILE A 86 17.21 5.44 0.58
C ILE A 86 17.30 3.94 0.84
N ILE A 87 18.21 3.52 1.72
CA ILE A 87 18.31 2.16 2.26
C ILE A 87 18.18 2.25 3.77
N LYS A 88 17.07 1.76 4.30
CA LYS A 88 16.83 1.67 5.75
C LYS A 88 17.61 0.48 6.31
N GLN A 89 18.52 0.77 7.23
CA GLN A 89 19.34 -0.23 7.92
C GLN A 89 19.15 -0.18 9.43
N ASN A 90 19.37 -1.30 10.10
CA ASN A 90 19.45 -1.29 11.57
C ASN A 90 20.71 -0.56 12.02
N VAL A 91 20.59 0.23 13.10
CA VAL A 91 21.66 1.07 13.66
C VAL A 91 22.95 0.28 13.94
N VAL A 92 22.82 -0.98 14.36
CA VAL A 92 23.96 -1.88 14.61
C VAL A 92 24.71 -2.22 13.32
N ASN A 93 23.99 -2.43 12.21
CA ASN A 93 24.57 -2.75 10.91
C ASN A 93 25.16 -1.51 10.23
N MET A 94 24.54 -0.33 10.39
CA MET A 94 25.06 0.94 9.84
C MET A 94 26.49 1.26 10.30
N LYS A 95 26.85 0.86 11.53
CA LYS A 95 28.20 1.05 12.07
C LYS A 95 29.24 0.08 11.49
N LYS A 96 28.81 -1.04 10.91
CA LYS A 96 29.70 -2.14 10.51
C LYS A 96 29.80 -2.32 8.99
N TYR A 97 28.72 -2.06 8.25
CA TYR A 97 28.65 -2.20 6.81
C TYR A 97 27.82 -1.06 6.22
N LYS A 98 28.39 -0.28 5.29
CA LYS A 98 27.65 0.72 4.53
C LYS A 98 27.12 0.04 3.26
N SER A 99 25.80 -0.07 3.11
CA SER A 99 25.27 -0.60 1.85
C SER A 99 25.47 0.42 0.75
N GLU A 100 26.05 -0.04 -0.35
CA GLU A 100 26.15 0.73 -1.58
C GLU A 100 24.83 0.63 -2.35
N ILE A 101 24.48 1.70 -3.03
CA ILE A 101 23.29 1.76 -3.87
C ILE A 101 23.72 1.92 -5.33
N SER A 102 23.12 1.15 -6.22
CA SER A 102 23.38 1.25 -7.66
C SER A 102 22.51 2.32 -8.33
N VAL A 103 22.99 2.85 -9.47
CA VAL A 103 22.21 3.72 -10.38
C VAL A 103 20.82 3.13 -10.64
N ASN A 104 20.74 1.84 -10.95
CA ASN A 104 19.48 1.16 -11.25
C ASN A 104 18.50 1.19 -10.06
N GLN A 105 18.99 1.06 -8.83
CA GLN A 105 18.16 1.17 -7.64
C GLN A 105 17.66 2.61 -7.43
N ILE A 106 18.51 3.61 -7.69
CA ILE A 106 18.14 5.03 -7.65
C ILE A 106 17.07 5.34 -8.71
N ASP A 107 17.27 4.90 -9.96
CA ASP A 107 16.30 5.10 -11.03
C ASP A 107 14.97 4.41 -10.72
N THR A 108 15.02 3.18 -10.19
CA THR A 108 13.84 2.43 -9.77
C THR A 108 13.06 3.19 -8.69
N ILE A 109 13.73 3.68 -7.65
CA ILE A 109 13.06 4.38 -6.56
C ILE A 109 12.49 5.72 -7.01
N ASN A 110 13.22 6.45 -7.85
CA ASN A 110 12.76 7.71 -8.42
C ASN A 110 11.56 7.51 -9.36
N TYR A 111 11.55 6.43 -10.14
CA TYR A 111 10.42 6.03 -10.97
C TYR A 111 9.16 5.76 -10.13
N LEU A 112 9.30 5.00 -9.04
CA LEU A 112 8.19 4.69 -8.13
C LEU A 112 7.69 5.95 -7.41
N ASN A 113 8.61 6.77 -6.89
CA ASN A 113 8.29 8.02 -6.19
C ASN A 113 7.60 9.05 -7.09
N ALA A 114 7.86 9.00 -8.41
CA ALA A 114 7.22 9.87 -9.39
C ALA A 114 5.77 9.47 -9.71
N LYS A 115 5.27 8.31 -9.22
CA LYS A 115 3.90 7.88 -9.46
C LYS A 115 2.92 8.68 -8.62
N GLU A 116 2.01 9.33 -9.32
CA GLU A 116 1.01 10.21 -8.76
C GLU A 116 -0.30 9.46 -8.58
N PHE A 117 -0.89 9.58 -7.39
CA PHE A 117 -2.13 8.93 -6.99
C PHE A 117 -3.21 9.97 -6.69
N VAL A 118 -4.46 9.52 -6.73
CA VAL A 118 -5.63 10.22 -6.17
C VAL A 118 -6.47 9.23 -5.37
N ILE A 119 -7.35 9.74 -4.53
CA ILE A 119 -8.33 8.91 -3.82
C ILE A 119 -9.44 8.45 -4.76
N ASN A 120 -9.80 7.17 -4.69
CA ASN A 120 -11.01 6.63 -5.26
C ASN A 120 -12.24 7.14 -4.48
N LYS A 121 -12.84 8.25 -4.94
CA LYS A 121 -13.93 8.92 -4.23
C LYS A 121 -15.14 8.02 -3.98
N GLU A 122 -15.57 7.25 -4.98
CA GLU A 122 -16.72 6.35 -4.85
C GLU A 122 -16.49 5.26 -3.80
N VAL A 123 -15.31 4.63 -3.80
CA VAL A 123 -14.96 3.65 -2.77
C VAL A 123 -14.83 4.33 -1.41
N PHE A 124 -14.19 5.51 -1.34
CA PHE A 124 -14.06 6.25 -0.09
C PHE A 124 -15.42 6.56 0.56
N GLU A 125 -16.40 7.02 -0.21
CA GLU A 125 -17.75 7.32 0.27
C GLU A 125 -18.45 6.06 0.82
N ILE A 126 -18.33 4.93 0.11
CA ILE A 126 -18.85 3.63 0.57
C ILE A 126 -18.19 3.22 1.90
N MET A 127 -16.85 3.26 1.96
CA MET A 127 -16.09 2.91 3.14
C MET A 127 -16.42 3.81 4.33
N LEU A 128 -16.56 5.13 4.10
CA LEU A 128 -16.90 6.09 5.13
C LEU A 128 -18.32 5.87 5.65
N LYS A 129 -19.28 5.61 4.77
CA LYS A 129 -20.67 5.32 5.14
C LYS A 129 -20.75 4.07 6.02
N GLU A 130 -20.04 3.01 5.63
CA GLU A 130 -20.03 1.76 6.38
C GLU A 130 -19.23 1.85 7.69
N PHE A 131 -18.16 2.65 7.73
CA PHE A 131 -17.45 2.91 8.97
C PHE A 131 -18.33 3.65 9.98
N LYS A 132 -19.13 4.63 9.51
CA LYS A 132 -20.03 5.42 10.36
C LYS A 132 -21.29 4.70 10.82
N SER A 133 -21.68 3.57 10.21
CA SER A 133 -22.91 2.86 10.58
C SER A 133 -22.82 2.10 11.92
N ASN A 134 -21.74 2.29 12.69
CA ASN A 134 -21.57 2.11 14.14
C ASN A 134 -22.45 1.03 14.80
N ASN A 135 -22.20 -0.25 14.48
CA ASN A 135 -22.98 -1.37 14.99
C ASN A 135 -22.08 -2.49 15.52
N PHE A 136 -21.45 -2.32 16.68
CA PHE A 136 -20.69 -3.40 17.32
C PHE A 136 -21.55 -4.65 17.59
N ASN A 137 -22.84 -4.42 17.91
CA ASN A 137 -23.81 -5.45 18.28
C ASN A 137 -24.60 -6.02 17.08
N ASP A 138 -24.30 -5.62 15.84
CA ASP A 138 -24.90 -6.27 14.67
C ASP A 138 -24.15 -7.56 14.39
N ASP A 139 -24.83 -8.69 14.55
CA ASP A 139 -24.31 -10.03 14.32
C ASP A 139 -23.73 -10.21 12.91
N LYS A 140 -24.16 -9.39 11.94
CA LYS A 140 -23.67 -9.44 10.56
C LYS A 140 -22.34 -8.73 10.34
N GLY A 141 -21.94 -7.82 11.25
CA GLY A 141 -20.71 -7.03 11.17
C GLY A 141 -20.62 -6.13 9.92
N SER A 142 -19.65 -5.21 9.92
CA SER A 142 -19.23 -4.56 8.67
C SER A 142 -18.47 -5.57 7.79
N LEU A 143 -18.80 -5.62 6.50
CA LEU A 143 -18.10 -6.47 5.54
C LEU A 143 -16.63 -6.05 5.39
N PHE A 144 -16.37 -4.74 5.35
CA PHE A 144 -15.02 -4.23 5.11
C PHE A 144 -14.20 -4.12 6.39
N PHE A 145 -14.84 -3.83 7.52
CA PHE A 145 -14.16 -3.52 8.77
C PHE A 145 -14.22 -4.63 9.81
N ASP A 146 -14.97 -5.72 9.61
CA ASP A 146 -15.02 -6.88 10.52
C ASP A 146 -15.17 -6.46 12.01
N LYS A 147 -16.14 -5.57 12.28
CA LYS A 147 -16.44 -4.94 13.60
C LYS A 147 -15.40 -3.93 14.13
N PHE A 148 -14.32 -3.67 13.41
CA PHE A 148 -13.34 -2.63 13.72
C PHE A 148 -13.78 -1.21 13.28
N ASN A 149 -15.07 -1.00 13.03
CA ASN A 149 -15.66 0.31 12.79
C ASN A 149 -16.19 1.00 14.07
N SER A 150 -16.05 0.35 15.22
CA SER A 150 -16.26 0.96 16.52
C SER A 150 -15.19 0.47 17.52
N LEU A 151 -14.98 1.24 18.58
CA LEU A 151 -14.19 0.77 19.73
C LEU A 151 -14.83 -0.48 20.35
N HIS A 152 -14.02 -1.26 21.05
CA HIS A 152 -14.51 -2.41 21.81
C HIS A 152 -15.48 -1.92 22.92
N PRO A 153 -16.60 -2.60 23.22
CA PRO A 153 -17.57 -2.16 24.22
C PRO A 153 -16.97 -1.93 25.61
N LEU A 154 -16.06 -2.82 26.01
CA LEU A 154 -15.37 -2.76 27.29
C LEU A 154 -14.17 -1.77 27.30
N THR A 155 -14.03 -0.91 26.29
CA THR A 155 -12.91 0.04 26.21
C THR A 155 -12.89 1.01 27.39
N GLU A 156 -14.05 1.49 27.81
CA GLU A 156 -14.17 2.44 28.93
C GLU A 156 -13.80 1.78 30.27
N GLN A 157 -14.12 0.48 30.41
CA GLN A 157 -13.87 -0.34 31.60
C GLN A 157 -12.47 -0.99 31.60
N LEU A 158 -11.61 -0.68 30.62
CA LEU A 158 -10.30 -1.34 30.44
C LEU A 158 -9.44 -1.34 31.71
N ASN A 159 -9.56 -0.28 32.53
CA ASN A 159 -8.81 -0.12 33.77
C ASN A 159 -9.32 -0.98 34.93
N GLU A 160 -10.59 -1.39 34.89
CA GLU A 160 -11.28 -2.17 35.92
C GLU A 160 -11.14 -3.67 35.68
N ILE A 161 -10.86 -4.06 34.43
CA ILE A 161 -10.63 -5.45 34.07
C ILE A 161 -9.36 -5.96 34.76
N SER A 162 -9.42 -7.10 35.43
CA SER A 162 -8.25 -7.76 36.01
C SER A 162 -7.61 -8.75 35.03
N ASP A 163 -8.42 -9.38 34.16
CA ASP A 163 -7.96 -10.37 33.19
C ASP A 163 -7.04 -9.76 32.12
N SER A 164 -5.77 -10.16 32.18
CA SER A 164 -4.73 -9.73 31.24
C SER A 164 -4.98 -10.17 29.79
N LYS A 165 -5.65 -11.31 29.58
CA LYS A 165 -5.97 -11.82 28.24
C LYS A 165 -7.03 -10.95 27.58
N LEU A 166 -8.11 -10.69 28.31
CA LEU A 166 -9.17 -9.78 27.87
C LEU A 166 -8.65 -8.37 27.61
N LYS A 167 -7.76 -7.84 28.46
CA LYS A 167 -7.09 -6.55 28.19
C LYS A 167 -6.35 -6.53 26.85
N LYS A 168 -5.57 -7.58 26.55
CA LYS A 168 -4.82 -7.67 25.29
C LYS A 168 -5.77 -7.72 24.08
N GLU A 169 -6.88 -8.44 24.20
CA GLU A 169 -7.92 -8.51 23.17
C GLU A 169 -8.55 -7.14 22.90
N ILE A 170 -8.96 -6.43 23.95
CA ILE A 170 -9.54 -5.07 23.84
C ILE A 170 -8.55 -4.10 23.19
N LEU A 171 -7.28 -4.15 23.60
CA LEU A 171 -6.23 -3.30 23.04
C LEU A 171 -5.96 -3.62 21.57
N ALA A 172 -5.93 -4.90 21.19
CA ALA A 172 -5.76 -5.32 19.81
C ALA A 172 -6.94 -4.86 18.94
N HIS A 173 -8.17 -5.03 19.42
CA HIS A 173 -9.38 -4.54 18.74
C HIS A 173 -9.32 -3.03 18.52
N ASN A 174 -9.04 -2.27 19.59
CA ASN A 174 -8.95 -0.82 19.52
C ASN A 174 -7.82 -0.34 18.60
N SER A 175 -6.71 -1.07 18.53
CA SER A 175 -5.63 -0.79 17.58
C SER A 175 -6.11 -0.89 16.13
N ASN A 176 -6.88 -1.91 15.78
CA ASN A 176 -7.47 -2.06 14.45
C ASN A 176 -8.47 -0.93 14.14
N TYR A 177 -9.32 -0.57 15.12
CA TYR A 177 -10.22 0.58 14.97
C TYR A 177 -9.45 1.86 14.65
N TRP A 178 -8.41 2.19 15.43
CA TRP A 178 -7.60 3.38 15.20
C TRP A 178 -6.85 3.33 13.87
N TYR A 179 -6.40 2.14 13.44
CA TYR A 179 -5.80 1.96 12.12
C TYR A 179 -6.76 2.37 11.00
N PHE A 180 -8.00 1.85 11.00
CA PHE A 180 -8.99 2.19 9.96
C PHE A 180 -9.47 3.64 10.06
N ASN A 181 -9.68 4.15 11.28
CA ASN A 181 -10.02 5.56 11.49
C ASN A 181 -8.93 6.48 10.92
N ASN A 182 -7.65 6.22 11.23
CA ASN A 182 -6.54 7.02 10.71
C ASN A 182 -6.39 6.87 9.19
N LEU A 183 -6.59 5.66 8.64
CA LEU A 183 -6.59 5.45 7.20
C LEU A 183 -7.64 6.30 6.49
N LEU A 184 -8.88 6.30 6.97
CA LEU A 184 -9.97 7.09 6.39
C LEU A 184 -9.76 8.60 6.60
N ASN A 185 -9.26 9.02 7.76
CA ASN A 185 -8.93 10.42 8.01
C ASN A 185 -7.83 10.91 7.04
N ILE A 186 -6.75 10.13 6.88
CA ILE A 186 -5.70 10.47 5.91
C ILE A 186 -6.27 10.50 4.48
N ALA A 187 -7.06 9.49 4.09
CA ALA A 187 -7.70 9.50 2.78
C ALA A 187 -8.59 10.74 2.57
N SER A 188 -9.30 11.19 3.61
CA SER A 188 -10.13 12.41 3.55
C SER A 188 -9.31 13.68 3.29
N LEU A 189 -8.10 13.79 3.87
CA LEU A 189 -7.20 14.93 3.64
C LEU A 189 -6.74 15.04 2.18
N PHE A 190 -6.62 13.90 1.49
CA PHE A 190 -6.20 13.83 0.09
C PHE A 190 -7.37 13.68 -0.90
N LEU A 191 -8.64 13.75 -0.45
CA LEU A 191 -9.80 13.46 -1.29
C LEU A 191 -9.89 14.33 -2.55
N ASN A 192 -9.47 15.59 -2.44
CA ASN A 192 -9.48 16.57 -3.54
C ASN A 192 -8.07 16.92 -4.06
N HIS A 193 -7.06 16.15 -3.65
CA HIS A 193 -5.67 16.38 -4.04
C HIS A 193 -5.09 15.13 -4.70
N SER A 194 -4.14 15.34 -5.59
CA SER A 194 -3.22 14.27 -5.95
C SER A 194 -2.05 14.25 -4.99
N PHE A 195 -1.43 13.08 -4.89
CA PHE A 195 -0.33 12.87 -3.96
C PHE A 195 0.63 11.81 -4.47
N PHE A 196 1.78 11.74 -3.81
CA PHE A 196 2.86 10.83 -4.09
C PHE A 196 3.19 10.03 -2.83
N LEU A 197 3.65 8.79 -3.04
CA LEU A 197 4.04 7.89 -1.98
C LEU A 197 5.56 7.70 -2.07
N PRO A 198 6.38 8.48 -1.35
CA PRO A 198 7.82 8.27 -1.34
C PRO A 198 8.14 6.88 -0.79
N THR A 199 9.18 6.26 -1.32
CA THR A 199 9.59 4.89 -1.01
C THR A 199 11.06 4.82 -0.59
N TYR A 200 11.40 3.73 0.10
CA TYR A 200 12.76 3.38 0.54
C TYR A 200 13.02 1.88 0.34
N PHE A 201 14.29 1.49 0.25
CA PHE A 201 14.72 0.09 0.29
C PHE A 201 14.96 -0.38 1.72
N ASP A 202 14.66 -1.64 2.04
CA ASP A 202 15.29 -2.28 3.19
C ASP A 202 16.70 -2.79 2.86
N PHE A 203 17.42 -3.29 3.86
CA PHE A 203 18.75 -3.88 3.70
C PHE A 203 18.84 -5.06 2.72
N ARG A 204 17.70 -5.61 2.27
CA ARG A 204 17.62 -6.73 1.30
C ARG A 204 17.30 -6.24 -0.11
N GLY A 205 17.14 -4.93 -0.31
CA GLY A 205 16.74 -4.33 -1.58
C GLY A 205 15.24 -4.41 -1.89
N ARG A 206 14.38 -4.69 -0.90
CA ARG A 206 12.92 -4.63 -1.07
C ARG A 206 12.42 -3.20 -0.92
N VAL A 207 11.51 -2.77 -1.79
CA VAL A 207 10.95 -1.41 -1.77
C VAL A 207 9.71 -1.34 -0.87
N TYR A 208 9.66 -0.30 -0.03
CA TYR A 208 8.55 0.00 0.87
C TYR A 208 8.10 1.45 0.72
N PRO A 209 6.78 1.73 0.66
CA PRO A 209 6.27 3.08 0.82
C PRO A 209 6.58 3.58 2.24
N ALA A 210 6.99 4.84 2.33
CA ALA A 210 7.29 5.52 3.56
C ALA A 210 6.02 5.88 4.37
N PRO A 211 4.86 6.21 3.74
CA PRO A 211 3.62 6.39 4.47
C PRO A 211 3.05 5.11 5.08
N ASN A 212 2.64 5.18 6.36
CA ASN A 212 2.24 4.00 7.16
C ASN A 212 0.82 3.49 6.91
N TYR A 213 -0.15 4.40 6.73
CA TYR A 213 -1.57 4.03 6.63
C TYR A 213 -2.03 3.86 5.18
N LEU A 214 -2.02 4.96 4.43
CA LEU A 214 -2.49 4.99 3.05
C LEU A 214 -1.33 4.68 2.10
N SER A 215 -1.22 3.41 1.68
CA SER A 215 -0.22 2.97 0.71
C SER A 215 -0.67 1.76 -0.10
N TYR A 216 -0.03 1.54 -1.26
CA TYR A 216 -0.30 0.39 -2.13
C TYR A 216 0.18 -0.95 -1.53
N GLN A 217 0.90 -0.95 -0.41
CA GLN A 217 1.24 -2.16 0.36
C GLN A 217 0.40 -2.32 1.63
N GLY A 218 -0.61 -1.45 1.82
CA GLY A 218 -1.49 -1.48 2.98
C GLY A 218 -2.58 -2.57 2.93
N SER A 219 -3.55 -2.43 3.82
CA SER A 219 -4.76 -3.27 3.88
C SER A 219 -5.54 -3.27 2.56
N ASP A 220 -6.49 -4.21 2.42
CA ASP A 220 -7.40 -4.25 1.27
C ASP A 220 -8.10 -2.90 1.04
N ILE A 221 -8.60 -2.28 2.11
CA ILE A 221 -9.19 -0.94 2.07
C ILE A 221 -8.17 0.09 1.61
N ALA A 222 -6.97 0.14 2.19
CA ALA A 222 -5.94 1.10 1.81
C ALA A 222 -5.60 1.03 0.32
N ARG A 223 -5.49 -0.18 -0.24
CA ARG A 223 -5.24 -0.40 -1.66
C ARG A 223 -6.43 0.01 -2.54
N SER A 224 -7.65 -0.30 -2.12
CA SER A 224 -8.89 0.04 -2.85
C SER A 224 -9.14 1.55 -2.98
N LEU A 225 -8.62 2.33 -2.03
CA LEU A 225 -8.72 3.78 -1.99
C LEU A 225 -7.78 4.47 -2.99
N LEU A 226 -6.81 3.77 -3.56
CA LEU A 226 -5.82 4.37 -4.47
C LEU A 226 -6.22 4.23 -5.93
N LEU A 227 -6.11 5.31 -6.68
CA LEU A 227 -6.11 5.31 -8.15
C LEU A 227 -4.87 6.02 -8.65
N PHE A 228 -4.30 5.59 -9.78
CA PHE A 228 -3.31 6.39 -10.48
C PHE A 228 -3.96 7.67 -11.02
N LYS A 229 -3.29 8.82 -10.89
CA LYS A 229 -3.78 10.10 -11.45
C LYS A 229 -3.74 10.09 -12.97
N LYS A 230 -2.58 9.73 -13.53
CA LYS A 230 -2.32 9.64 -14.96
C LYS A 230 -2.08 8.19 -15.32
N VAL A 231 -2.72 7.76 -16.39
CA VAL A 231 -2.63 6.43 -16.98
C VAL A 231 -2.84 6.61 -18.48
N GLU A 232 -2.17 5.80 -19.30
CA GLU A 232 -2.29 5.93 -20.75
C GLU A 232 -3.59 5.26 -21.24
N PRO A 233 -4.23 5.80 -22.30
CA PRO A 233 -5.45 5.22 -22.88
C PRO A 233 -5.27 3.77 -23.33
N LEU A 234 -6.29 2.95 -23.08
CA LEU A 234 -6.45 1.63 -23.68
C LEU A 234 -6.83 1.78 -25.16
N THR A 235 -5.93 2.30 -26.00
CA THR A 235 -6.20 2.41 -27.45
C THR A 235 -5.72 1.17 -28.18
N MET A 236 -6.64 0.56 -28.95
CA MET A 236 -6.36 -0.50 -29.92
C MET A 236 -5.28 -0.11 -30.96
N THR A 237 -4.97 1.18 -31.06
CA THR A 237 -3.96 1.78 -31.94
C THR A 237 -2.53 1.62 -31.43
N ASN A 238 -2.30 1.43 -30.12
CA ASN A 238 -0.96 1.10 -29.60
C ASN A 238 -0.51 -0.32 -29.99
N LEU A 239 -1.44 -1.15 -30.48
CA LEU A 239 -1.14 -2.51 -30.97
C LEU A 239 -0.74 -2.54 -32.46
N LYS A 240 -0.97 -1.47 -33.24
CA LYS A 240 -0.64 -1.42 -34.67
C LYS A 240 0.43 -0.39 -35.03
N ASN A 241 0.52 0.73 -34.30
CA ASN A 241 1.48 1.80 -34.61
C ASN A 241 2.79 1.69 -33.82
N GLU A 242 2.92 0.71 -32.93
CA GLU A 242 4.20 0.26 -32.37
C GLU A 242 4.68 -1.08 -32.98
N THR A 243 4.44 -1.30 -34.27
CA THR A 243 5.63 -1.55 -35.11
C THR A 243 6.45 -0.28 -35.11
N ILE A 244 7.06 0.03 -33.97
CA ILE A 244 8.38 0.63 -34.01
C ILE A 244 9.11 -0.36 -34.91
N GLU A 245 9.46 0.09 -36.13
CA GLU A 245 10.71 -0.33 -36.71
C GLU A 245 11.75 -0.08 -35.62
N ILE A 246 11.89 -1.05 -34.72
CA ILE A 246 13.06 -1.19 -33.88
C ILE A 246 14.06 -1.66 -34.92
N ASN A 247 14.53 -0.70 -35.74
CA ASN A 247 15.82 -0.79 -36.36
C ASN A 247 16.73 -1.20 -35.22
N SER A 248 17.35 -2.37 -35.41
CA SER A 248 18.27 -3.03 -34.50
C SER A 248 19.37 -2.11 -33.96
N ASP A 249 19.50 -0.90 -34.49
CA ASP A 249 20.70 -0.09 -34.39
C ASP A 249 20.62 1.03 -33.33
N ASN A 250 19.46 1.27 -32.72
CA ASN A 250 19.29 2.37 -31.75
C ASN A 250 19.09 1.97 -30.28
N TYR A 251 18.86 0.69 -29.96
CA TYR A 251 18.82 0.23 -28.56
C TYR A 251 20.19 -0.24 -28.02
N ASP A 252 21.15 -0.52 -28.91
CA ASP A 252 22.51 -0.96 -28.53
C ASP A 252 23.43 0.17 -28.05
N LYS A 253 23.02 1.45 -28.17
CA LYS A 253 23.89 2.59 -27.82
C LYS A 253 23.77 3.09 -26.38
N HIS A 254 22.72 2.75 -25.63
CA HIS A 254 22.51 3.29 -24.27
C HIS A 254 22.48 2.25 -23.14
N LEU A 255 22.45 0.97 -23.47
CA LEU A 255 22.85 -0.10 -22.56
C LEU A 255 23.87 -0.93 -23.33
N ASN A 256 25.11 -0.99 -22.86
CA ASN A 256 26.12 -1.94 -23.32
C ASN A 256 25.65 -3.37 -22.97
N ILE A 257 24.62 -3.86 -23.67
CA ILE A 257 23.97 -5.17 -23.45
C ILE A 257 24.93 -6.32 -23.75
N ASP A 258 25.91 -6.09 -24.62
CA ASP A 258 26.98 -7.06 -24.91
C ASP A 258 27.95 -7.29 -23.76
N LYS A 259 27.90 -6.50 -22.68
CA LYS A 259 28.75 -6.67 -21.49
C LYS A 259 28.04 -7.25 -20.27
N VAL A 260 26.73 -7.48 -20.33
CA VAL A 260 25.95 -7.89 -19.14
C VAL A 260 25.83 -9.41 -19.04
N TRP A 261 25.87 -10.15 -20.16
CA TRP A 261 25.72 -11.60 -20.15
C TRP A 261 26.96 -12.30 -20.71
N ASP A 262 27.73 -12.90 -19.79
CA ASP A 262 28.96 -13.62 -20.10
C ASP A 262 28.75 -14.91 -20.92
N ASN A 263 27.50 -15.33 -21.16
CA ASN A 263 27.23 -16.54 -21.94
C ASN A 263 25.96 -16.47 -22.81
N GLU A 264 26.09 -17.05 -23.99
CA GLU A 264 25.07 -17.15 -25.05
C GLU A 264 23.78 -17.89 -24.59
N SER A 265 23.89 -18.70 -23.53
CA SER A 265 22.75 -19.39 -22.91
C SER A 265 21.78 -18.43 -22.22
N ASP A 266 22.26 -17.37 -21.56
CA ASP A 266 21.42 -16.37 -20.88
C ASP A 266 20.73 -15.46 -21.90
N LYS A 267 21.42 -15.16 -23.00
CA LYS A 267 20.86 -14.47 -24.18
C LYS A 267 19.66 -15.21 -24.77
N ASN A 268 19.83 -16.51 -24.98
CA ASN A 268 18.75 -17.38 -25.46
C ASN A 268 17.60 -17.53 -24.43
N ARG A 269 17.90 -17.52 -23.13
CA ARG A 269 16.90 -17.56 -22.06
C ARG A 269 16.02 -16.31 -22.04
N PHE A 270 16.63 -15.14 -22.23
CA PHE A 270 15.90 -13.88 -22.32
C PHE A 270 15.09 -13.76 -23.60
N ILE A 271 15.64 -14.15 -24.76
CA ILE A 271 14.90 -14.16 -26.03
C ILE A 271 13.68 -15.09 -25.93
N LYS A 272 13.84 -16.27 -25.32
CA LYS A 272 12.72 -17.19 -25.05
C LYS A 272 11.71 -16.60 -24.07
N ALA A 273 12.15 -15.87 -23.05
CA ALA A 273 11.25 -15.13 -22.15
C ALA A 273 10.48 -14.03 -22.92
N LYS A 274 11.16 -13.25 -23.76
CA LYS A 274 10.59 -12.18 -24.60
C LYS A 274 9.58 -12.69 -25.62
N ASN A 275 9.86 -13.82 -26.28
CA ASN A 275 8.93 -14.46 -27.22
C ASN A 275 7.73 -15.07 -26.50
N ASN A 276 7.92 -15.61 -25.30
CA ASN A 276 6.78 -15.97 -24.44
C ASN A 276 5.96 -14.72 -24.07
N TYR A 277 6.58 -13.60 -23.74
CA TYR A 277 5.91 -12.32 -23.44
C TYR A 277 5.06 -11.81 -24.61
N LYS A 278 5.50 -11.93 -25.87
CA LYS A 278 4.71 -11.56 -27.05
C LYS A 278 3.40 -12.36 -27.17
N ASN A 279 3.38 -13.63 -26.76
CA ASN A 279 2.16 -14.44 -26.70
C ASN A 279 1.27 -14.13 -25.46
N TYR A 280 1.79 -13.39 -24.48
CA TYR A 280 1.05 -12.90 -23.30
C TYR A 280 0.46 -11.50 -23.50
N ALA A 281 0.64 -10.86 -24.65
CA ALA A 281 -0.12 -9.69 -25.08
C ALA A 281 -1.61 -10.02 -25.38
N ALA A 282 -2.15 -11.02 -24.67
CA ALA A 282 -3.56 -11.13 -24.38
C ALA A 282 -4.00 -9.81 -23.73
N ASN A 283 -5.11 -9.28 -24.23
CA ASN A 283 -5.68 -7.96 -23.98
C ASN A 283 -5.36 -7.43 -22.57
N GLU A 284 -4.88 -6.20 -22.43
CA GLU A 284 -4.58 -5.55 -21.14
C GLU A 284 -5.73 -5.68 -20.11
N LEU A 285 -6.97 -5.72 -20.60
CA LEU A 285 -8.16 -6.01 -19.83
C LEU A 285 -8.14 -7.40 -19.17
N ASP A 286 -7.54 -8.41 -19.80
CA ASP A 286 -7.40 -9.76 -19.25
C ASP A 286 -6.54 -9.77 -17.99
N TYR A 287 -5.54 -8.89 -17.86
CA TYR A 287 -4.79 -8.74 -16.61
C TYR A 287 -5.68 -8.22 -15.48
N VAL A 288 -6.57 -7.28 -15.79
CA VAL A 288 -7.59 -6.79 -14.86
C VAL A 288 -8.53 -7.92 -14.46
N LYS A 289 -9.08 -8.66 -15.43
CA LYS A 289 -9.97 -9.81 -15.16
C LYS A 289 -9.28 -10.88 -14.31
N LEU A 290 -8.02 -11.20 -14.61
CA LEU A 290 -7.22 -12.16 -13.85
C LEU A 290 -7.01 -11.68 -12.41
N TYR A 291 -6.70 -10.39 -12.22
CA TYR A 291 -6.58 -9.80 -10.90
C TYR A 291 -7.90 -9.88 -10.14
N LEU A 292 -9.01 -9.45 -10.75
CA LEU A 292 -10.35 -9.45 -10.13
C LEU A 292 -10.80 -10.86 -9.77
N ALA A 293 -10.52 -11.85 -10.62
CA ALA A 293 -10.75 -13.25 -10.30
C ALA A 293 -9.92 -13.71 -9.07
N ASN A 294 -8.68 -13.23 -8.91
CA ASN A 294 -7.85 -13.58 -7.75
C ASN A 294 -8.36 -12.95 -6.45
N VAL A 295 -8.70 -11.66 -6.48
CA VAL A 295 -9.25 -10.96 -5.29
C VAL A 295 -10.65 -11.44 -4.93
N LEU A 296 -11.40 -11.99 -5.89
CA LEU A 296 -12.64 -12.71 -5.61
C LEU A 296 -12.41 -14.11 -5.02
N GLY A 297 -11.18 -14.65 -5.06
CA GLY A 297 -10.85 -15.95 -4.47
C GLY A 297 -10.75 -17.13 -5.45
N LEU A 298 -10.86 -16.90 -6.77
CA LEU A 298 -10.76 -17.94 -7.80
C LEU A 298 -9.33 -18.43 -8.08
N SER A 299 -8.42 -18.29 -7.11
CA SER A 299 -6.98 -18.47 -7.26
C SER A 299 -6.56 -19.82 -7.87
N LYS A 300 -7.33 -20.89 -7.58
CA LYS A 300 -7.09 -22.27 -8.04
C LYS A 300 -7.44 -22.53 -9.52
N LYS A 301 -8.20 -21.64 -10.18
CA LYS A 301 -8.56 -21.80 -11.60
C LYS A 301 -7.37 -21.44 -12.51
N SER A 302 -7.33 -22.06 -13.70
CA SER A 302 -6.36 -21.69 -14.75
C SER A 302 -6.55 -20.23 -15.19
N ARG A 303 -5.53 -19.60 -15.79
CA ARG A 303 -5.65 -18.24 -16.33
C ARG A 303 -6.80 -18.10 -17.32
N LYS A 304 -6.87 -19.02 -18.30
CA LYS A 304 -7.95 -19.05 -19.30
C LYS A 304 -9.33 -19.18 -18.64
N SER A 305 -9.47 -20.12 -17.71
CA SER A 305 -10.74 -20.33 -17.01
C SER A 305 -11.15 -19.15 -16.13
N LYS A 306 -10.19 -18.37 -15.58
CA LYS A 306 -10.49 -17.14 -14.84
C LYS A 306 -11.05 -16.06 -15.75
N ILE A 307 -10.44 -15.86 -16.91
CA ILE A 307 -10.87 -14.86 -17.91
C ILE A 307 -12.27 -15.23 -18.42
N GLU A 308 -12.47 -16.46 -18.88
CA GLU A 308 -13.76 -16.94 -19.38
C GLU A 308 -14.87 -16.86 -18.32
N TRP A 309 -14.53 -17.18 -17.07
CA TRP A 309 -15.47 -17.04 -15.96
C TRP A 309 -15.82 -15.58 -15.73
N PHE A 310 -14.83 -14.68 -15.75
CA PHE A 310 -15.08 -13.26 -15.52
C PHE A 310 -15.92 -12.66 -16.65
N ASP A 311 -15.63 -12.99 -17.91
CA ASP A 311 -16.39 -12.53 -19.08
C ASP A 311 -17.87 -12.93 -19.01
N LYS A 312 -18.17 -14.12 -18.45
CA LYS A 312 -19.55 -14.59 -18.24
C LYS A 312 -20.29 -13.88 -17.12
N ASN A 313 -19.58 -13.29 -16.15
CA ASN A 313 -20.19 -12.78 -14.91
C ASN A 313 -20.13 -11.25 -14.78
N ILE A 314 -19.21 -10.59 -15.49
CA ILE A 314 -18.93 -9.16 -15.31
C ILE A 314 -20.12 -8.26 -15.58
N GLU A 315 -20.97 -8.62 -16.56
CA GLU A 315 -22.18 -7.87 -16.85
C GLU A 315 -23.15 -7.92 -15.66
N ASN A 316 -23.39 -9.11 -15.10
CA ASN A 316 -24.21 -9.28 -13.91
C ASN A 316 -23.67 -8.50 -12.72
N PHE A 317 -22.34 -8.48 -12.54
CA PHE A 317 -21.70 -7.68 -11.49
C PHE A 317 -21.95 -6.19 -11.66
N CYS A 318 -21.79 -5.66 -12.87
CA CYS A 318 -22.04 -4.25 -13.16
C CYS A 318 -23.52 -3.89 -12.97
N LEU A 319 -24.45 -4.73 -13.44
CA LEU A 319 -25.88 -4.52 -13.28
C LEU A 319 -26.32 -4.54 -11.82
N THR A 320 -25.81 -5.51 -11.04
CA THR A 320 -26.15 -5.62 -9.62
C THR A 320 -25.56 -4.44 -8.82
N LEU A 321 -24.33 -4.03 -9.11
CA LEU A 321 -23.70 -2.85 -8.49
C LEU A 321 -24.52 -1.57 -8.66
N GLU A 322 -25.14 -1.39 -9.83
CA GLU A 322 -25.93 -0.20 -10.17
C GLU A 322 -27.35 -0.23 -9.62
N SER A 323 -27.97 -1.41 -9.60
CA SER A 323 -29.37 -1.57 -9.21
C SER A 323 -29.55 -1.64 -7.69
N ASP A 324 -28.73 -2.43 -7.01
CA ASP A 324 -28.82 -2.62 -5.56
C ASP A 324 -27.45 -3.01 -4.97
N PHE A 325 -26.81 -2.04 -4.32
CA PHE A 325 -25.51 -2.26 -3.68
C PHE A 325 -25.56 -3.27 -2.54
N GLU A 326 -26.67 -3.38 -1.80
CA GLU A 326 -26.80 -4.36 -0.72
C GLU A 326 -26.90 -5.79 -1.25
N VAL A 327 -27.56 -5.98 -2.40
CA VAL A 327 -27.57 -7.27 -3.10
C VAL A 327 -26.18 -7.59 -3.64
N PHE A 328 -25.48 -6.61 -4.23
CA PHE A 328 -24.10 -6.78 -4.69
C PHE A 328 -23.19 -7.20 -3.54
N LYS A 329 -23.32 -6.53 -2.39
CA LYS A 329 -22.57 -6.82 -1.18
C LYS A 329 -22.81 -8.24 -0.67
N LYS A 330 -24.08 -8.63 -0.49
CA LYS A 330 -24.47 -9.93 0.08
C LYS A 330 -24.20 -11.12 -0.84
N ASN A 331 -24.35 -10.95 -2.15
CA ASN A 331 -24.23 -12.09 -3.07
C ASN A 331 -22.83 -12.22 -3.66
N ILE A 332 -22.10 -11.12 -3.80
CA ILE A 332 -20.82 -11.09 -4.53
C ILE A 332 -19.67 -10.77 -3.57
N LEU A 333 -19.73 -9.64 -2.85
CA LEU A 333 -18.57 -9.21 -2.05
C LEU A 333 -18.33 -10.06 -0.80
N ILE A 334 -19.37 -10.63 -0.18
CA ILE A 334 -19.22 -11.44 1.05
C ILE A 334 -18.27 -12.63 0.88
N ASN A 335 -18.17 -13.15 -0.34
CA ASN A 335 -17.32 -14.30 -0.67
C ASN A 335 -15.96 -13.90 -1.24
N ALA A 336 -15.70 -12.60 -1.42
CA ALA A 336 -14.46 -12.11 -1.97
C ALA A 336 -13.33 -12.23 -0.94
N LYS A 337 -12.14 -12.60 -1.39
CA LYS A 337 -10.92 -12.63 -0.56
C LYS A 337 -10.46 -11.21 -0.20
N GLU A 338 -10.59 -10.27 -1.12
CA GLU A 338 -10.27 -8.85 -0.96
C GLU A 338 -11.45 -8.02 -1.48
N PRO A 339 -12.54 -7.89 -0.69
CA PRO A 339 -13.80 -7.30 -1.14
C PRO A 339 -13.68 -5.82 -1.55
N ALA A 340 -12.84 -5.03 -0.90
CA ALA A 340 -12.71 -3.61 -1.20
C ALA A 340 -11.99 -3.38 -2.55
N GLN A 341 -10.90 -4.10 -2.83
CA GLN A 341 -10.25 -4.03 -4.14
C GLN A 341 -11.10 -4.65 -5.26
N PHE A 342 -11.87 -5.70 -4.98
CA PHE A 342 -12.81 -6.22 -5.97
C PHE A 342 -13.87 -5.17 -6.32
N LEU A 343 -14.47 -4.51 -5.31
CA LEU A 343 -15.39 -3.40 -5.51
C LEU A 343 -14.76 -2.27 -6.34
N ALA A 344 -13.56 -1.81 -5.96
CA ALA A 344 -12.84 -0.77 -6.68
C ALA A 344 -12.63 -1.12 -8.16
N GLY A 345 -12.26 -2.36 -8.43
CA GLY A 345 -12.04 -2.84 -9.79
C GLY A 345 -13.31 -2.99 -10.62
N ILE A 346 -14.43 -3.43 -10.02
CA ILE A 346 -15.72 -3.51 -10.72
C ILE A 346 -16.25 -2.09 -11.02
N ILE A 347 -16.09 -1.13 -10.11
CA ILE A 347 -16.43 0.28 -10.36
C ILE A 347 -15.65 0.81 -11.57
N GLU A 348 -14.32 0.64 -11.60
CA GLU A 348 -13.51 1.11 -12.73
C GLU A 348 -13.82 0.37 -14.03
N HIS A 349 -14.06 -0.95 -13.97
CA HIS A 349 -14.47 -1.73 -15.14
C HIS A 349 -15.82 -1.26 -15.68
N ASN A 350 -16.77 -0.92 -14.81
CA ASN A 350 -18.08 -0.44 -15.24
C ASN A 350 -17.99 0.95 -15.90
N LYS A 351 -17.11 1.84 -15.41
CA LYS A 351 -16.80 3.10 -16.09
C LYS A 351 -16.19 2.89 -17.46
N TYR A 352 -15.29 1.92 -17.58
CA TYR A 352 -14.70 1.50 -18.85
C TYR A 352 -15.77 1.02 -19.84
N ARG A 353 -16.66 0.12 -19.40
CA ARG A 353 -17.77 -0.40 -20.21
C ARG A 353 -18.72 0.70 -20.70
N LYS A 354 -19.03 1.69 -19.86
CA LYS A 354 -19.99 2.77 -20.16
C LYS A 354 -19.42 3.89 -21.05
N ASN A 355 -18.24 3.70 -21.66
CA ASN A 355 -17.51 4.74 -22.42
C ASN A 355 -17.20 6.01 -21.60
N LYS A 356 -17.26 5.96 -20.27
CA LYS A 356 -16.96 7.12 -19.40
C LYS A 356 -15.47 7.26 -19.11
N SER A 357 -14.67 6.22 -19.34
CA SER A 357 -13.21 6.23 -19.20
C SER A 357 -12.58 5.18 -20.11
N HIS A 358 -11.75 5.55 -21.09
CA HIS A 358 -10.94 4.59 -21.86
C HIS A 358 -9.74 4.05 -21.06
N ILE A 359 -9.76 4.20 -19.74
CA ILE A 359 -8.62 4.00 -18.86
C ILE A 359 -9.11 3.37 -17.55
N ILE A 360 -8.42 2.32 -17.09
CA ILE A 360 -8.61 1.75 -15.76
C ILE A 360 -7.49 2.25 -14.85
N ARG A 361 -7.86 2.93 -13.76
CA ARG A 361 -6.90 3.66 -12.92
C ARG A 361 -6.48 2.90 -11.67
N SER A 362 -7.19 1.84 -11.30
CA SER A 362 -6.89 1.04 -10.11
C SER A 362 -5.52 0.34 -10.22
N PRO A 363 -4.71 0.34 -9.14
CA PRO A 363 -3.50 -0.46 -9.07
C PRO A 363 -3.83 -1.94 -8.82
N TYR A 364 -3.23 -2.83 -9.60
CA TYR A 364 -3.43 -4.28 -9.51
C TYR A 364 -2.14 -5.00 -9.14
N LEU A 365 -2.14 -5.70 -8.01
CA LEU A 365 -1.00 -6.49 -7.56
C LEU A 365 -1.17 -7.95 -7.97
N MET A 366 -0.26 -8.48 -8.76
CA MET A 366 -0.22 -9.91 -9.08
C MET A 366 0.86 -10.63 -8.26
N PRO A 367 0.53 -11.21 -7.10
CA PRO A 367 1.47 -12.05 -6.38
C PRO A 367 1.69 -13.35 -7.17
N ARG A 368 2.92 -13.60 -7.63
CA ARG A 368 3.38 -14.97 -7.88
C ARG A 368 4.33 -15.35 -6.75
N CYS A 369 4.19 -16.59 -6.24
CA CYS A 369 5.06 -17.15 -5.20
C CYS A 369 6.52 -16.92 -5.56
N SER A 370 7.10 -15.95 -4.87
CA SER A 370 8.43 -15.42 -5.12
C SER A 370 9.50 -16.16 -4.33
N GLY A 371 9.14 -16.70 -3.15
CA GLY A 371 10.08 -17.37 -2.25
C GLY A 371 10.34 -18.86 -2.54
N ILE A 372 9.45 -19.56 -3.24
CA ILE A 372 9.60 -21.00 -3.56
C ILE A 372 10.28 -21.22 -4.92
N LYS A 373 10.45 -20.16 -5.71
CA LYS A 373 11.18 -20.21 -6.97
C LYS A 373 12.65 -19.86 -6.71
N LEU A 374 13.48 -20.87 -6.47
CA LEU A 374 14.95 -20.80 -6.59
C LEU A 374 15.40 -20.64 -8.06
N GLY A 375 14.66 -19.85 -8.85
CA GLY A 375 14.89 -19.53 -10.25
C GLY A 375 14.58 -18.04 -10.46
N PRO A 376 15.25 -17.38 -11.41
CA PRO A 376 15.65 -15.99 -11.27
C PRO A 376 14.45 -15.01 -11.25
N TYR A 377 14.52 -14.09 -10.28
CA TYR A 377 13.82 -12.82 -10.15
C TYR A 377 12.30 -12.80 -9.87
N VAL A 378 12.03 -12.18 -8.73
CA VAL A 378 10.74 -11.87 -8.14
C VAL A 378 10.29 -10.51 -8.67
N ASN A 379 9.29 -10.49 -9.54
CA ASN A 379 8.67 -9.23 -9.94
C ASN A 379 7.60 -8.83 -8.91
N PHE A 380 7.88 -7.82 -8.09
CA PHE A 380 6.85 -6.98 -7.49
C PHE A 380 6.35 -6.05 -8.60
N VAL A 381 5.17 -6.31 -9.13
CA VAL A 381 4.55 -5.46 -10.15
C VAL A 381 3.32 -4.82 -9.53
N ILE A 382 3.36 -3.51 -9.29
CA ILE A 382 2.18 -2.70 -8.95
C ILE A 382 1.47 -2.37 -10.26
N LEU A 383 0.83 -3.32 -10.94
CA LEU A 383 0.27 -3.08 -12.28
C LEU A 383 -0.70 -1.89 -12.27
N SER A 384 -0.29 -0.71 -12.74
CA SER A 384 -1.16 0.06 -13.63
C SER A 384 -1.10 -0.58 -15.00
N LEU A 385 -2.08 -0.30 -15.85
CA LEU A 385 -2.04 -0.62 -17.28
C LEU A 385 -0.78 -0.11 -18.03
N ASN A 386 0.11 0.65 -17.37
CA ASN A 386 1.36 1.15 -17.94
C ASN A 386 2.61 0.31 -17.56
N PHE A 387 2.48 -0.93 -17.09
CA PHE A 387 3.65 -1.71 -16.63
C PHE A 387 4.52 -2.35 -17.73
N PHE A 388 4.22 -2.09 -19.00
CA PHE A 388 5.02 -2.55 -20.14
C PHE A 388 5.37 -1.41 -21.11
N VAL A 389 5.75 -0.23 -20.62
CA VAL A 389 6.38 0.79 -21.46
C VAL A 389 7.54 1.47 -20.72
N LYS A 390 8.73 0.90 -20.90
CA LYS A 390 9.98 1.59 -21.31
C LYS A 390 11.13 0.60 -21.42
#